data_AF-A0A6B0TY09-F1
#
_entry.id   AF-A0A6B0TY09-F1
#
_cell.length_a   1.000
_cell.length_b   1.000
_cell.length_c   1.000
_cell.angle_alpha   90.00
_cell.angle_beta   90.00
_cell.angle_gamma   90.00
#
_symmetry.space_group_name_H-M   'P 1'
#
loop_
_entity.id
_entity.type
_entity.pdbx_description
1 polymer ?
#
loop_
_entity_poly.entity_id
_entity_poly.type
_entity_poly.pdbx_seq_one_letter_code
_entity_poly.pdbx_strand_id
1 'polypeptide(L)'
;MSTLRLPETDLFLSWFFSGTNDTQTATSWSEQAAGNISGSQFVRFPNTGHGATLFSKCDRDVAAAFFDQPEMPVRSACTEGLIPKFVLPEDPLP
;
A
#
# COMPACT_ATOMS: atom_id res chain seq x y z
N MET A 1 -31.29 22.90 -17.21
CA MET A 1 -30.46 22.22 -16.19
C MET A 1 -29.73 21.10 -16.90
N SER A 2 -28.46 21.33 -17.25
CA SER A 2 -27.62 20.33 -17.89
C SER A 2 -26.92 19.55 -16.78
N THR A 3 -27.17 18.25 -16.67
CA THR A 3 -26.42 17.37 -15.79
C THR A 3 -24.99 17.30 -16.31
N LEU A 4 -24.04 17.85 -15.54
CA LEU A 4 -22.61 17.65 -15.77
C LEU A 4 -22.30 16.16 -15.53
N ARG A 5 -22.35 15.35 -16.58
CA ARG A 5 -21.79 14.01 -16.58
C ARG A 5 -20.28 14.18 -16.67
N LEU A 6 -19.58 13.98 -15.56
CA LEU A 6 -18.13 13.78 -15.60
C LEU A 6 -17.88 12.55 -16.49
N PRO A 7 -16.96 12.63 -17.47
CA PRO A 7 -16.69 11.50 -18.34
C PRO A 7 -16.20 10.31 -17.49
N GLU A 8 -16.82 9.14 -17.67
CA GLU A 8 -16.48 7.88 -16.98
C GLU A 8 -15.08 7.33 -17.38
N THR A 9 -14.24 8.15 -18.02
CA THR A 9 -12.94 7.77 -18.58
C THR A 9 -11.75 8.34 -17.82
N ASP A 10 -11.95 9.26 -16.88
CA ASP A 10 -10.88 9.69 -15.97
C ASP A 10 -10.77 8.70 -14.82
N LEU A 11 -10.17 7.53 -15.10
CA LEU A 11 -9.76 6.59 -14.06
C LEU A 11 -8.81 7.32 -13.12
N PHE A 12 -9.31 7.75 -11.96
CA PHE A 12 -8.46 8.25 -10.89
C PHE A 12 -7.60 7.10 -10.38
N LEU A 13 -6.38 7.03 -10.90
CA LEU A 13 -5.38 6.06 -10.50
C LEU A 13 -5.16 6.23 -9.00
N SER A 14 -5.48 5.17 -8.28
CA SER A 14 -5.46 5.14 -6.83
C SER A 14 -4.52 4.04 -6.38
N TRP A 15 -3.68 4.34 -5.40
CA TRP A 15 -2.84 3.34 -4.77
C TRP A 15 -3.25 3.19 -3.31
N PHE A 16 -3.59 1.96 -2.95
CA PHE A 16 -3.85 1.54 -1.59
C PHE A 16 -2.65 0.78 -1.05
N PHE A 17 -2.33 1.02 0.20
CA PHE A 17 -1.29 0.25 0.88
C PHE A 17 -1.64 0.00 2.34
N SER A 18 -0.96 -0.97 2.93
CA SER A 18 -1.08 -1.26 4.36
C SER A 18 0.16 -1.97 4.89
N GLY A 19 0.43 -1.76 6.18
CA GLY A 19 1.32 -2.62 6.95
C GLY A 19 0.59 -3.89 7.39
N THR A 20 1.25 -5.05 7.32
CA THR A 20 0.63 -6.33 7.73
C THR A 20 0.21 -6.33 9.20
N ASN A 21 0.97 -5.65 10.08
CA ASN A 21 0.69 -5.61 11.51
C ASN A 21 0.03 -4.28 11.94
N ASP A 22 -0.80 -3.70 11.07
CA ASP A 22 -1.53 -2.48 11.36
C ASP A 22 -2.71 -2.76 12.32
N THR A 23 -2.56 -2.30 13.55
CA THR A 23 -3.55 -2.48 14.63
C THR A 23 -4.69 -1.46 14.59
N GLN A 24 -4.61 -0.44 13.73
CA GLN A 24 -5.61 0.63 13.62
C GLN A 24 -6.47 0.48 12.37
N THR A 25 -5.85 0.12 11.24
CA THR A 25 -6.52 -0.07 9.95
C THR A 25 -6.17 -1.44 9.39
N ALA A 26 -7.13 -2.37 9.46
CA ALA A 26 -6.90 -3.74 9.03
C ALA A 26 -6.51 -3.79 7.55
N THR A 27 -5.46 -4.55 7.25
CA THR A 27 -4.93 -4.73 5.89
C THR A 27 -6.00 -5.21 4.89
N SER A 28 -6.97 -6.01 5.33
CA SER A 28 -8.08 -6.47 4.50
C SER A 28 -8.99 -5.33 4.03
N TRP A 29 -9.02 -4.18 4.70
CA TRP A 29 -9.81 -3.03 4.29
C TRP A 29 -9.18 -2.31 3.10
N SER A 30 -7.85 -2.15 3.08
CA SER A 30 -7.12 -1.60 1.92
C SER A 30 -7.23 -2.51 0.70
N GLU A 31 -7.15 -3.84 0.90
CA GLU A 31 -7.32 -4.82 -0.17
C GLU A 31 -8.76 -4.78 -0.75
N GLN A 32 -9.78 -4.69 0.10
CA GLN A 32 -11.17 -4.54 -0.33
C GLN A 32 -11.42 -3.20 -1.04
N ALA A 33 -10.84 -2.10 -0.54
CA ALA A 33 -10.97 -0.78 -1.18
C ALA A 33 -10.39 -0.81 -2.59
N ALA A 34 -9.19 -1.39 -2.75
CA ALA A 34 -8.57 -1.54 -4.07
C ALA A 34 -9.42 -2.45 -5.00
N GLY A 35 -9.97 -3.54 -4.47
CA GLY A 35 -10.86 -4.42 -5.24
C GLY A 35 -12.14 -3.73 -5.78
N ASN A 36 -12.58 -2.64 -5.15
CA ASN A 36 -13.81 -1.92 -5.50
C ASN A 36 -13.57 -0.64 -6.31
N ILE A 37 -12.33 -0.20 -6.49
CA ILE A 37 -11.99 1.03 -7.22
C ILE A 37 -11.26 0.65 -8.51
N SER A 38 -11.93 0.88 -9.64
CA SER A 38 -11.39 0.57 -10.97
C SER A 38 -10.09 1.33 -11.22
N GLY A 39 -9.08 0.63 -11.75
CA GLY A 39 -7.76 1.21 -12.01
C GLY A 39 -6.89 1.40 -10.76
N SER A 40 -7.33 0.92 -9.60
CA SER A 40 -6.52 1.00 -8.38
C SER A 40 -5.56 -0.18 -8.24
N GLN A 41 -4.53 0.03 -7.43
CA GLN A 41 -3.48 -0.93 -7.15
C GLN A 41 -3.30 -1.10 -5.64
N PHE A 42 -2.85 -2.28 -5.19
CA PHE A 42 -2.64 -2.56 -3.77
C PHE A 42 -1.25 -3.15 -3.50
N VAL A 43 -0.59 -2.65 -2.45
CA VAL A 43 0.68 -3.22 -1.95
C VAL A 43 0.62 -3.41 -0.43
N ARG A 44 1.05 -4.58 0.02
CA ARG A 44 1.20 -4.92 1.44
C ARG A 44 2.67 -4.85 1.85
N PHE A 45 2.96 -4.22 2.99
CA PHE A 45 4.32 -4.08 3.55
C PHE A 45 4.49 -4.92 4.83
N PRO A 46 5.11 -6.11 4.77
CA PRO A 46 5.03 -7.08 5.85
C PRO A 46 5.72 -6.69 7.16
N ASN A 47 6.74 -5.84 7.13
CA ASN A 47 7.51 -5.42 8.31
C ASN A 47 6.97 -4.17 9.01
N THR A 48 5.76 -3.72 8.67
CA THR A 48 5.20 -2.47 9.20
C THR A 48 3.82 -2.67 9.82
N GLY A 49 3.49 -1.76 10.75
CA GLY A 49 2.15 -1.55 11.27
C GLY A 49 1.50 -0.31 10.67
N HIS A 50 0.72 0.43 11.48
CA HIS A 50 0.07 1.65 11.02
C HIS A 50 1.07 2.70 10.55
N GLY A 51 0.75 3.39 9.45
CA GLY A 51 1.62 4.43 8.88
C GLY A 51 2.88 3.86 8.22
N ALA A 52 2.74 2.81 7.41
CA ALA A 52 3.85 2.10 6.76
C ALA A 52 4.89 3.02 6.08
N THR A 53 4.47 4.10 5.42
CA THR A 53 5.34 5.11 4.80
C THR A 53 6.34 5.76 5.78
N LEU A 54 5.97 5.93 7.05
CA LEU A 54 6.87 6.50 8.07
C LEU A 54 8.02 5.55 8.41
N PHE A 55 7.76 4.23 8.39
CA PHE A 55 8.67 3.24 8.95
C PHE A 55 9.37 2.37 7.90
N SER A 56 8.85 2.30 6.67
CA SER A 56 9.42 1.50 5.59
C SER A 56 10.05 2.38 4.51
N LYS A 57 11.34 2.16 4.23
CA LYS A 57 12.00 2.76 3.06
C LYS A 57 11.36 2.26 1.76
N CYS A 58 11.04 0.96 1.70
CA CYS A 58 10.38 0.35 0.56
C CYS A 58 9.04 1.05 0.26
N ASP A 59 8.23 1.34 1.28
CA ASP A 59 6.98 2.07 1.11
C ASP A 59 7.20 3.48 0.54
N ARG A 60 8.15 4.25 1.09
CA ARG A 60 8.47 5.60 0.56
C ARG A 60 8.93 5.57 -0.89
N ASP A 61 9.77 4.62 -1.26
CA ASP A 61 10.27 4.50 -2.64
C ASP A 61 9.12 4.12 -3.59
N VAL A 62 8.23 3.23 -3.15
CA VAL A 62 7.03 2.82 -3.88
C VAL A 62 6.07 4.00 -4.05
N ALA A 63 5.82 4.76 -2.99
CA ALA A 63 4.98 5.96 -3.00
C ALA A 63 5.51 7.01 -3.98
N ALA A 64 6.81 7.31 -3.91
CA ALA A 64 7.45 8.24 -4.85
C ALA A 64 7.30 7.76 -6.29
N ALA A 65 7.56 6.47 -6.57
CA ALA A 65 7.42 5.91 -7.91
C ALA A 65 5.97 5.96 -8.43
N PHE A 66 4.97 5.76 -7.57
CA PHE A 66 3.57 5.90 -7.94
C PHE A 66 3.21 7.35 -8.30
N PHE A 67 3.65 8.33 -7.49
CA PHE A 67 3.39 9.74 -7.80
C PHE A 67 4.09 10.20 -9.09
N ASP A 68 5.26 9.64 -9.40
CA ASP A 68 5.98 9.95 -10.64
C ASP A 68 5.30 9.34 -11.88
N GLN A 69 4.79 8.11 -11.77
CA GLN A 69 4.21 7.34 -12.89
C GLN A 69 2.98 6.52 -12.44
N PRO A 70 1.82 7.16 -12.18
CA PRO A 70 0.67 6.50 -11.58
C PRO A 70 -0.01 5.48 -12.50
N GLU A 71 0.18 5.60 -13.82
CA GLU A 71 -0.36 4.69 -14.83
C GLU A 71 0.39 3.35 -14.88
N MET A 72 1.59 3.30 -14.32
CA MET A 72 2.43 2.11 -14.35
C MET A 72 2.07 1.18 -13.19
N PRO A 73 2.28 -0.14 -13.36
CA PRO A 73 2.22 -1.08 -12.24
C PRO A 73 3.17 -0.66 -11.12
N VAL A 74 2.66 -0.64 -9.89
CA VAL A 74 3.42 -0.27 -8.70
C VAL A 74 4.59 -1.24 -8.51
N ARG A 75 5.81 -0.70 -8.37
CA ARG A 75 7.05 -1.48 -8.26
C ARG A 75 7.31 -1.94 -6.83
N SER A 76 6.68 -3.03 -6.40
CA SER A 76 6.73 -3.50 -5.02
C SER A 76 7.74 -4.62 -4.74
N ALA A 77 8.67 -4.95 -5.64
CA ALA A 77 9.61 -6.07 -5.45
C ALA A 77 10.43 -5.98 -4.15
N CYS A 78 10.64 -4.77 -3.60
CA CYS A 78 11.31 -4.60 -2.32
C CYS A 78 10.55 -5.21 -1.14
N THR A 79 9.26 -5.53 -1.26
CA THR A 79 8.48 -6.16 -0.19
C THR A 79 8.89 -7.60 0.09
N GLU A 80 9.50 -8.29 -0.89
CA GLU A 80 9.96 -9.67 -0.77
C GLU A 80 11.07 -9.83 0.30
N GLY A 81 11.86 -8.77 0.51
CA GLY A 81 12.91 -8.74 1.53
C GLY A 81 12.42 -8.31 2.93
N LEU A 82 11.15 -7.92 3.07
CA LEU A 82 10.59 -7.42 4.32
C LEU A 82 10.08 -8.58 5.17
N ILE A 83 10.99 -9.33 5.78
CA ILE A 83 10.64 -10.46 6.64
C ILE A 83 10.75 -10.02 8.10
N PRO A 84 9.64 -9.91 8.85
CA PRO A 84 9.71 -9.65 10.28
C PRO A 84 10.38 -10.84 10.98
N LYS A 85 11.39 -10.57 11.79
CA LYS A 85 11.96 -11.57 12.70
C LYS A 85 11.28 -11.44 14.04
N PHE A 86 10.51 -12.46 14.41
CA PHE A 86 9.93 -12.57 15.75
C PHE A 86 10.88 -13.37 16.63
N VAL A 87 11.09 -12.89 17.85
CA VAL A 87 11.85 -13.58 18.90
C VAL A 87 10.99 -13.68 20.15
N LEU A 88 11.22 -14.70 20.96
CA LEU A 88 10.60 -14.76 22.29
C LEU A 88 11.27 -13.74 23.22
N PRO A 89 10.60 -13.29 24.29
CA PRO A 89 11.15 -12.29 25.22
C PRO A 89 12.53 -12.67 25.80
N GLU A 90 12.79 -13.96 25.98
CA GLU A 90 14.06 -14.50 26.49
C GLU A 90 15.17 -14.67 25.44
N ASP A 91 14.85 -14.57 24.15
CA ASP A 91 15.80 -14.78 23.06
C ASP A 91 16.61 -13.50 22.73
N PRO A 92 17.89 -13.62 22.32
CA PRO A 92 18.67 -12.47 21.87
C PRO A 92 18.11 -11.89 20.56
N LEU A 93 18.11 -10.56 20.45
CA LEU A 93 17.68 -9.87 19.24
C LEU A 93 18.67 -10.12 18.07
N PRO A 94 18.14 -10.34 16.85
CA PRO A 94 18.94 -10.60 15.65
C PRO A 94 19.55 -9.35 15.01
#